data_AF-S0JNJ2-F1
#
_entry.id   AF-S0JNJ2-F1
#
_cell.length_a   1.000
_cell.length_b   1.000
_cell.length_c   1.000
_cell.angle_alpha   90.00
_cell.angle_beta   90.00
_cell.angle_gamma   90.00
#
_symmetry.space_group_name_H-M   'P 1'
#
loop_
_entity.id
_entity.type
_entity.pdbx_description
1 polymer ?
#
loop_
_entity_poly.entity_id
_entity_poly.type
_entity_poly.pdbx_seq_one_letter_code
_entity_poly.pdbx_strand_id
1 'polypeptide(L)'
;MSKTKKKITPNSPTVDKSSKKDNYYVLKEKDHQAIMNLIGEREDELADLYMRMALLEADFVELLEAYCQFIIPNVPISKIAKTNLLAYFSYELLKPLKAVGLTQTDKENVWKSKHFDVAYELDKNNDLALSFKMEVVDARFESAYMPLILVHPKEMTVEVDEKQVLKLIHLWHKDKIFSHNQLSLINYDLNQLLAWFKELGFEVAPSLLDNTHALKREFSSELSVDTKVLDDIFIITMESTDYDFEKIDDTHYQVKLNQEQTVDIFSENGKTRLFIDSNNRRRSILDFFTNYPFLVPLIVRN
;
A
#
# COMPACT_ATOMS: atom_id res chain seq x y z
N MET A 1 -32.96 2.43 -95.65
CA MET A 1 -34.24 1.99 -96.27
C MET A 1 -34.17 0.49 -96.53
N SER A 2 -35.31 -0.20 -96.39
CA SER A 2 -35.55 -1.66 -96.55
C SER A 2 -35.15 -2.53 -95.37
N LYS A 3 -35.97 -3.42 -94.80
CA LYS A 3 -37.39 -3.80 -94.95
C LYS A 3 -37.79 -4.53 -93.66
N THR A 4 -39.02 -4.33 -93.19
CA THR A 4 -39.65 -5.10 -92.11
C THR A 4 -40.46 -6.27 -92.73
N LYS A 5 -40.44 -7.48 -92.13
CA LYS A 5 -41.66 -8.23 -91.71
C LYS A 5 -41.40 -9.63 -91.11
N LYS A 6 -41.92 -9.77 -89.88
CA LYS A 6 -42.30 -10.89 -88.98
C LYS A 6 -42.54 -12.31 -89.56
N LYS A 7 -42.27 -13.33 -88.70
CA LYS A 7 -43.29 -14.31 -88.20
C LYS A 7 -42.82 -15.16 -86.98
N ILE A 8 -43.63 -15.09 -85.91
CA ILE A 8 -44.13 -16.14 -84.97
C ILE A 8 -43.18 -16.84 -83.94
N THR A 9 -43.51 -16.61 -82.67
CA THR A 9 -43.17 -17.24 -81.34
C THR A 9 -43.60 -18.72 -81.19
N PRO A 10 -43.33 -19.48 -80.10
CA PRO A 10 -42.82 -19.13 -78.76
C PRO A 10 -41.73 -20.09 -78.18
N ASN A 11 -41.04 -19.67 -77.13
CA ASN A 11 -40.76 -20.52 -75.95
C ASN A 11 -40.10 -19.67 -74.87
N SER A 12 -40.88 -19.30 -73.84
CA SER A 12 -40.31 -19.23 -72.50
C SER A 12 -39.83 -20.63 -72.13
N PRO A 13 -38.68 -20.74 -71.46
CA PRO A 13 -38.76 -21.25 -70.12
C PRO A 13 -38.10 -20.30 -69.13
N THR A 14 -38.83 -20.15 -68.02
CA THR A 14 -38.31 -20.06 -66.66
C THR A 14 -37.42 -18.87 -66.35
N VAL A 15 -38.09 -17.79 -65.94
CA VAL A 15 -37.58 -16.95 -64.85
C VAL A 15 -37.32 -17.88 -63.67
N ASP A 16 -36.04 -18.10 -63.39
CA ASP A 16 -35.56 -18.80 -62.21
C ASP A 16 -36.00 -18.01 -60.98
N LYS A 17 -37.03 -18.51 -60.28
CA LYS A 17 -37.51 -18.00 -58.99
C LYS A 17 -36.69 -18.61 -57.84
N SER A 18 -35.37 -18.65 -57.98
CA SER A 18 -34.47 -18.96 -56.88
C SER A 18 -33.81 -17.67 -56.40
N SER A 19 -33.70 -17.49 -55.08
CA SER A 19 -33.11 -16.32 -54.40
C SER A 19 -34.01 -15.08 -54.17
N LYS A 20 -35.10 -15.25 -53.43
CA LYS A 20 -35.41 -14.27 -52.37
C LYS A 20 -35.54 -15.04 -51.06
N LYS A 21 -34.51 -14.98 -50.19
CA LYS A 21 -34.68 -15.35 -48.78
C LYS A 21 -35.90 -14.59 -48.28
N ASP A 22 -36.88 -15.32 -47.78
CA ASP A 22 -38.14 -14.76 -47.33
C ASP A 22 -37.86 -13.77 -46.18
N ASN A 23 -38.21 -12.51 -46.39
CA ASN A 23 -37.86 -11.38 -45.52
C ASN A 23 -38.34 -11.59 -44.08
N TYR A 24 -39.44 -12.33 -43.91
CA TYR A 24 -39.98 -12.71 -42.60
C TYR A 24 -39.00 -13.57 -41.79
N TYR A 25 -38.38 -14.59 -42.40
CA TYR A 25 -37.44 -15.46 -41.71
C TYR A 25 -36.11 -14.75 -41.40
N VAL A 26 -35.70 -13.78 -42.23
CA VAL A 26 -34.55 -12.93 -41.94
C VAL A 26 -34.81 -12.02 -40.74
N LEU A 27 -35.99 -11.39 -40.67
CA LEU A 27 -36.38 -10.55 -39.54
C LEU A 27 -36.50 -11.37 -38.24
N LYS A 28 -37.14 -12.55 -38.31
CA LYS A 28 -37.29 -13.45 -37.16
C LYS A 28 -35.95 -13.93 -36.61
N GLU A 29 -34.99 -14.25 -37.46
CA GLU A 29 -33.63 -14.63 -37.04
C GLU A 29 -32.90 -13.46 -36.38
N LYS A 30 -33.04 -12.25 -36.93
CA LYS A 30 -32.48 -11.04 -36.33
C LYS A 30 -33.09 -10.75 -34.95
N ASP A 31 -34.40 -10.88 -34.80
CA ASP A 31 -35.08 -10.68 -33.53
C ASP A 31 -34.69 -11.75 -32.50
N HIS A 32 -34.54 -13.01 -32.92
CA HIS A 32 -34.04 -14.09 -32.07
C HIS A 32 -32.63 -13.80 -31.57
N GLN A 33 -31.71 -13.40 -32.46
CA GLN A 33 -30.35 -13.01 -32.08
C GLN A 33 -30.34 -11.80 -31.13
N ALA A 34 -31.19 -10.80 -31.38
CA ALA A 34 -31.32 -9.65 -30.49
C ALA A 34 -31.81 -10.03 -29.09
N ILE A 35 -32.78 -10.94 -28.98
CA ILE A 35 -33.27 -11.45 -27.69
C ILE A 35 -32.19 -12.27 -26.99
N MET A 36 -31.47 -13.14 -27.70
CA MET A 36 -30.39 -13.92 -27.13
C MET A 36 -29.25 -13.04 -26.60
N ASN A 37 -28.89 -11.98 -27.33
CA ASN A 37 -27.93 -11.00 -26.85
C ASN A 37 -28.43 -10.29 -25.58
N LEU A 38 -29.70 -9.87 -25.55
CA LEU A 38 -30.27 -9.23 -24.37
C LEU A 38 -30.28 -10.18 -23.16
N ILE A 39 -30.60 -11.46 -23.35
CA ILE A 39 -30.54 -12.47 -22.29
C ILE A 39 -29.10 -12.58 -21.76
N GLY A 40 -28.12 -12.71 -22.65
CA GLY A 40 -26.70 -12.78 -22.26
C GLY A 40 -26.25 -11.55 -21.46
N GLU A 41 -26.60 -10.34 -21.92
CA GLU A 41 -26.32 -9.10 -21.18
C GLU A 41 -26.95 -9.10 -19.78
N ARG A 42 -28.18 -9.60 -19.62
CA ARG A 42 -28.84 -9.68 -18.31
C ARG A 42 -28.26 -10.77 -17.41
N GLU A 43 -27.82 -11.88 -17.98
CA GLU A 43 -27.13 -12.93 -17.23
C GLU A 43 -25.79 -12.44 -16.69
N ASP A 44 -25.04 -11.69 -17.50
CA ASP A 44 -23.78 -11.04 -17.08
C ASP A 44 -24.02 -10.00 -15.96
N GLU A 45 -25.05 -9.14 -16.10
CA GLU A 45 -25.46 -8.19 -15.05
C GLU A 45 -25.83 -8.91 -13.75
N LEU A 46 -26.59 -10.00 -13.84
CA LEU A 46 -27.03 -10.76 -12.67
C LEU A 46 -25.85 -11.45 -11.98
N ALA A 47 -24.92 -12.04 -12.75
CA ALA A 47 -23.71 -12.66 -12.23
C ALA A 47 -22.85 -11.64 -11.46
N ASP A 48 -22.72 -10.43 -12.00
CA ASP A 48 -22.02 -9.33 -11.33
C ASP A 48 -22.71 -8.88 -10.03
N LEU A 49 -24.05 -8.81 -10.00
CA LEU A 49 -24.79 -8.52 -8.77
C LEU A 49 -24.57 -9.61 -7.71
N TYR A 50 -24.59 -10.89 -8.09
CA TYR A 50 -24.28 -11.99 -7.17
C TYR A 50 -22.85 -11.90 -6.64
N MET A 51 -21.88 -11.57 -7.49
CA MET A 51 -20.49 -11.36 -7.05
C MET A 51 -20.41 -10.25 -6.01
N ARG A 52 -21.03 -9.09 -6.26
CA ARG A 52 -21.02 -7.97 -5.31
C ARG A 52 -21.71 -8.30 -3.99
N MET A 53 -22.77 -9.10 -4.04
CA MET A 53 -23.46 -9.59 -2.84
C MET A 53 -22.56 -10.53 -2.04
N ALA A 54 -21.88 -11.47 -2.71
CA ALA A 54 -20.93 -12.37 -2.05
C ALA A 54 -19.80 -11.59 -1.38
N LEU A 55 -19.25 -10.56 -2.05
CA LEU A 55 -18.21 -9.70 -1.48
C LEU A 55 -18.67 -8.92 -0.23
N LEU A 56 -19.95 -8.57 -0.14
CA LEU A 56 -20.51 -7.85 1.03
C LEU A 56 -20.60 -8.73 2.28
N GLU A 57 -20.85 -10.02 2.07
CA GLU A 57 -21.01 -11.01 3.14
C GLU A 57 -19.69 -11.70 3.48
N ALA A 58 -18.68 -11.52 2.62
CA ALA A 58 -17.40 -12.21 2.69
C ALA A 58 -16.61 -11.85 3.95
N ASP A 59 -16.02 -12.86 4.58
CA ASP A 59 -15.01 -12.66 5.61
C ASP A 59 -13.62 -12.39 5.00
N PHE A 60 -12.60 -12.20 5.84
CA PHE A 60 -11.25 -11.92 5.36
C PHE A 60 -10.70 -13.03 4.45
N VAL A 61 -10.97 -14.30 4.76
CA VAL A 61 -10.44 -15.44 3.99
C VAL A 61 -11.09 -15.48 2.61
N GLU A 62 -12.41 -15.30 2.56
CA GLU A 62 -13.17 -15.25 1.30
C GLU A 62 -12.76 -14.03 0.45
N LEU A 63 -12.51 -12.88 1.07
CA LEU A 63 -11.99 -11.70 0.37
C LEU A 63 -10.57 -11.92 -0.16
N LEU A 64 -9.71 -12.59 0.60
CA LEU A 64 -8.36 -12.95 0.17
C LEU A 64 -8.39 -13.93 -1.02
N GLU A 65 -9.26 -14.94 -0.98
CA GLU A 65 -9.46 -15.87 -2.09
C GLU A 65 -9.95 -15.15 -3.34
N ALA A 66 -10.95 -14.26 -3.20
CA ALA A 66 -11.43 -13.42 -4.30
C ALA A 66 -10.32 -12.50 -4.84
N TYR A 67 -9.50 -11.92 -3.96
CA TYR A 67 -8.35 -11.11 -4.36
C TYR A 67 -7.37 -11.94 -5.22
N CYS A 68 -7.04 -13.14 -4.76
CA CYS A 68 -6.15 -14.06 -5.47
C CYS A 68 -6.73 -14.56 -6.79
N GLN A 69 -8.05 -14.74 -6.87
CA GLN A 69 -8.73 -15.21 -8.07
C GLN A 69 -8.90 -14.11 -9.12
N PHE A 70 -9.18 -12.87 -8.72
CA PHE A 70 -9.58 -11.81 -9.65
C PHE A 70 -8.53 -10.72 -9.84
N ILE A 71 -7.88 -10.27 -8.77
CA ILE A 71 -6.97 -9.11 -8.82
C ILE A 71 -5.59 -9.53 -9.30
N ILE A 72 -5.00 -10.58 -8.71
CA ILE A 72 -3.66 -11.05 -9.06
C ILE A 72 -3.53 -11.46 -10.54
N PRO A 73 -4.34 -12.41 -11.05
CA PRO A 73 -4.28 -12.81 -12.46
C PRO A 73 -4.92 -11.79 -13.41
N ASN A 74 -5.43 -10.66 -12.89
CA ASN A 74 -6.12 -9.61 -13.64
C ASN A 74 -7.28 -10.17 -14.50
N VAL A 75 -8.13 -10.99 -13.87
CA VAL A 75 -9.34 -11.54 -14.50
C VAL A 75 -10.35 -10.40 -14.69
N PRO A 76 -10.99 -10.29 -15.87
CA PRO A 76 -11.96 -9.24 -16.11
C PRO A 76 -13.18 -9.42 -15.21
N ILE A 77 -13.41 -8.45 -14.34
CA ILE A 77 -14.61 -8.29 -13.52
C ILE A 77 -15.14 -6.87 -13.68
N SER A 78 -16.38 -6.62 -13.25
CA SER A 78 -16.92 -5.27 -13.32
C SER A 78 -16.08 -4.30 -12.49
N LYS A 79 -16.01 -3.04 -12.94
CA LYS A 79 -15.27 -1.98 -12.22
C LYS A 79 -15.78 -1.83 -10.78
N ILE A 80 -17.09 -1.98 -10.57
CA ILE A 80 -17.71 -1.85 -9.25
C ILE A 80 -17.35 -3.05 -8.37
N ALA A 81 -17.40 -4.28 -8.88
CA ALA A 81 -16.96 -5.46 -8.14
C ALA A 81 -15.48 -5.36 -7.73
N LYS A 82 -14.61 -4.89 -8.64
CA LYS A 82 -13.21 -4.61 -8.33
C LYS A 82 -13.06 -3.57 -7.22
N THR A 83 -13.81 -2.48 -7.31
CA THR A 83 -13.76 -1.40 -6.32
C THR A 83 -14.23 -1.87 -4.94
N ASN A 84 -15.33 -2.62 -4.89
CA ASN A 84 -15.86 -3.21 -3.66
C ASN A 84 -14.87 -4.20 -3.03
N LEU A 85 -14.30 -5.10 -3.82
CA LEU A 85 -13.31 -6.07 -3.35
C LEU A 85 -12.11 -5.36 -2.70
N LEU A 86 -11.54 -4.35 -3.36
CA LEU A 86 -10.42 -3.59 -2.79
C LEU A 86 -10.83 -2.79 -1.55
N ALA A 87 -12.02 -2.22 -1.51
CA ALA A 87 -12.53 -1.49 -0.35
C ALA A 87 -12.72 -2.41 0.86
N TYR A 88 -13.38 -3.56 0.69
CA TYR A 88 -13.63 -4.49 1.79
C TYR A 88 -12.35 -5.16 2.27
N PHE A 89 -11.48 -5.57 1.34
CA PHE A 89 -10.19 -6.15 1.69
C PHE A 89 -9.30 -5.14 2.45
N SER A 90 -9.18 -3.89 1.95
CA SER A 90 -8.43 -2.85 2.66
C SER A 90 -9.05 -2.49 4.02
N TYR A 91 -10.37 -2.53 4.15
CA TYR A 91 -11.04 -2.32 5.43
C TYR A 91 -10.68 -3.41 6.45
N GLU A 92 -10.72 -4.68 6.06
CA GLU A 92 -10.35 -5.80 6.96
C GLU A 92 -8.87 -5.72 7.37
N LEU A 93 -7.98 -5.28 6.47
CA LEU A 93 -6.58 -4.99 6.80
C LEU A 93 -6.43 -3.82 7.80
N LEU A 94 -7.28 -2.79 7.71
CA LEU A 94 -7.21 -1.58 8.54
C LEU A 94 -8.12 -1.62 9.78
N LYS A 95 -8.81 -2.73 10.02
CA LYS A 95 -9.81 -2.93 11.08
C LYS A 95 -9.40 -2.44 12.48
N PRO A 96 -8.13 -2.60 12.94
CA PRO A 96 -7.70 -2.07 14.24
C PRO A 96 -7.92 -0.55 14.40
N LEU A 97 -7.82 0.20 13.30
CA LEU A 97 -8.01 1.65 13.30
C LEU A 97 -9.47 2.07 13.55
N LYS A 98 -10.42 1.13 13.58
CA LYS A 98 -11.81 1.40 13.98
C LYS A 98 -11.87 2.01 15.39
N ALA A 99 -10.99 1.58 16.29
CA ALA A 99 -10.86 2.17 17.63
C ALA A 99 -10.48 3.66 17.61
N VAL A 100 -9.83 4.10 16.52
CA VAL A 100 -9.33 5.45 16.28
C VAL A 100 -10.22 6.21 15.27
N GLY A 101 -11.41 5.68 14.97
CA GLY A 101 -12.40 6.34 14.12
C GLY A 101 -12.19 6.17 12.62
N LEU A 102 -11.79 4.97 12.17
CA LEU A 102 -11.70 4.63 10.75
C LEU A 102 -13.04 4.86 10.03
N THR A 103 -13.03 5.73 9.02
CA THR A 103 -14.19 6.10 8.19
C THR A 103 -13.77 6.20 6.73
N GLN A 104 -14.68 5.90 5.80
CA GLN A 104 -14.42 6.09 4.38
C GLN A 104 -14.55 7.58 4.02
N THR A 105 -13.67 8.08 3.16
CA THR A 105 -13.78 9.45 2.65
C THR A 105 -14.61 9.50 1.36
N ASP A 106 -14.84 10.70 0.81
CA ASP A 106 -15.46 10.88 -0.51
C ASP A 106 -14.64 10.26 -1.65
N LYS A 107 -13.35 9.96 -1.41
CA LYS A 107 -12.51 9.25 -2.36
C LYS A 107 -12.65 7.76 -2.17
N GLU A 108 -12.97 7.06 -3.25
CA GLU A 108 -13.22 5.61 -3.26
C GLU A 108 -12.07 4.80 -2.69
N ASN A 109 -10.82 5.27 -2.79
CA ASN A 109 -9.61 4.56 -2.37
C ASN A 109 -8.92 5.13 -1.12
N VAL A 110 -9.62 5.91 -0.30
CA VAL A 110 -9.03 6.53 0.89
C VAL A 110 -9.89 6.31 2.13
N TRP A 111 -9.26 5.71 3.15
CA TRP A 111 -9.76 5.63 4.51
C TRP A 111 -9.18 6.76 5.36
N LYS A 112 -9.99 7.33 6.24
CA LYS A 112 -9.59 8.37 7.19
C LYS A 112 -9.68 7.85 8.61
N SER A 113 -8.61 8.05 9.39
CA SER A 113 -8.60 7.88 10.84
C SER A 113 -8.43 9.24 11.52
N LYS A 114 -8.47 9.27 12.86
CA LYS A 114 -8.19 10.49 13.62
C LYS A 114 -6.76 11.02 13.44
N HIS A 115 -5.78 10.14 13.21
CA HIS A 115 -4.36 10.51 13.20
C HIS A 115 -3.77 10.66 11.79
N PHE A 116 -4.32 9.96 10.79
CA PHE A 116 -3.85 9.98 9.40
C PHE A 116 -4.91 9.45 8.41
N ASP A 117 -4.73 9.79 7.14
CA ASP A 117 -5.44 9.20 6.01
C ASP A 117 -4.61 8.04 5.42
N VAL A 118 -5.28 6.98 4.99
CA VAL A 118 -4.68 5.82 4.30
C VAL A 118 -5.29 5.70 2.91
N ALA A 119 -4.48 5.99 1.90
CA ALA A 119 -4.80 5.68 0.51
C ALA A 119 -4.32 4.26 0.19
N TYR A 120 -5.13 3.47 -0.51
CA TYR A 120 -4.72 2.15 -0.99
C TYR A 120 -4.75 2.10 -2.51
N GLU A 121 -3.68 1.57 -3.11
CA GLU A 121 -3.54 1.47 -4.55
C GLU A 121 -2.86 0.15 -4.93
N LEU A 122 -3.16 -0.35 -6.13
CA LEU A 122 -2.50 -1.52 -6.67
C LEU A 122 -1.16 -1.11 -7.30
N ASP A 123 -0.12 -1.86 -6.99
CA ASP A 123 1.18 -1.69 -7.62
C ASP A 123 1.21 -2.36 -9.03
N LYS A 124 2.40 -2.46 -9.63
CA LYS A 124 2.57 -3.09 -10.95
C LYS A 124 2.35 -4.61 -10.93
N ASN A 125 2.47 -5.24 -9.77
CA ASN A 125 2.30 -6.67 -9.55
C ASN A 125 0.90 -7.03 -9.03
N ASN A 126 0.02 -6.03 -8.89
CA ASN A 126 -1.29 -6.14 -8.24
C ASN A 126 -1.21 -6.43 -6.72
N ASP A 127 -0.08 -6.10 -6.10
CA ASP A 127 0.06 -6.01 -4.65
C ASP A 127 -0.59 -4.73 -4.13
N LEU A 128 -0.98 -4.73 -2.86
CA LEU A 128 -1.72 -3.62 -2.26
C LEU A 128 -0.76 -2.69 -1.51
N ALA A 129 -0.51 -1.52 -2.07
CA ALA A 129 0.28 -0.46 -1.45
C ALA A 129 -0.61 0.42 -0.57
N LEU A 130 -0.29 0.51 0.71
CA LEU A 130 -0.93 1.40 1.69
C LEU A 130 -0.06 2.64 1.90
N SER A 131 -0.61 3.78 1.49
CA SER A 131 0.05 5.08 1.58
C SER A 131 -0.59 5.94 2.65
N PHE A 132 0.23 6.47 3.56
CA PHE A 132 -0.24 7.18 4.75
C PHE A 132 0.04 8.68 4.60
N LYS A 133 -0.95 9.50 4.94
CA LYS A 133 -0.85 10.96 4.96
C LYS A 133 -1.24 11.49 6.33
N MET A 134 -0.31 12.18 6.97
CA MET A 134 -0.54 12.79 8.28
C MET A 134 -0.95 14.26 8.15
N GLU A 135 -1.66 14.78 9.14
CA GLU A 135 -1.87 16.22 9.27
C GLU A 135 -0.59 16.91 9.78
N VAL A 136 -0.18 17.97 9.10
CA VAL A 136 0.96 18.80 9.50
C VAL A 136 0.59 19.69 10.68
N VAL A 137 1.56 19.97 11.56
CA VAL A 137 1.36 20.98 12.62
C VAL A 137 1.38 22.40 12.04
N ASP A 138 2.23 22.61 11.03
CA ASP A 138 2.41 23.90 10.39
C ASP A 138 1.74 23.92 9.00
N ALA A 139 0.68 24.71 8.88
CA ALA A 139 -0.12 24.86 7.66
C ALA A 139 0.66 25.40 6.44
N ARG A 140 1.91 25.83 6.63
CA ARG A 140 2.82 26.20 5.53
C ARG A 140 3.33 25.01 4.72
N PHE A 141 3.23 23.80 5.26
CA PHE A 141 3.69 22.57 4.60
C PHE A 141 2.51 21.75 4.10
N GLU A 142 2.63 21.17 2.92
CA GLU A 142 1.66 20.18 2.44
C GLU A 142 2.17 18.77 2.72
N SER A 143 1.36 17.98 3.42
CA SER A 143 1.63 16.55 3.62
C SER A 143 1.23 15.74 2.38
N ALA A 144 2.15 14.92 1.91
CA ALA A 144 1.95 13.99 0.81
C ALA A 144 1.69 12.57 1.34
N TYR A 145 1.00 11.75 0.53
CA TYR A 145 0.86 10.32 0.81
C TYR A 145 2.22 9.63 0.68
N MET A 146 2.60 8.87 1.71
CA MET A 146 3.83 8.11 1.76
C MET A 146 3.52 6.61 1.71
N PRO A 147 3.98 5.87 0.67
CA PRO A 147 3.74 4.44 0.55
C PRO A 147 4.58 3.69 1.59
N LEU A 148 4.02 3.43 2.77
CA LEU A 148 4.76 2.85 3.90
C LEU A 148 4.71 1.34 3.93
N ILE A 149 3.56 0.76 3.58
CA ILE A 149 3.31 -0.67 3.74
C ILE A 149 2.90 -1.24 2.38
N LEU A 150 3.57 -2.31 1.98
CA LEU A 150 3.21 -3.12 0.81
C LEU A 150 2.72 -4.47 1.31
N VAL A 151 1.49 -4.82 0.96
CA VAL A 151 0.90 -6.11 1.30
C VAL A 151 0.93 -6.97 0.05
N HIS A 152 1.44 -8.18 0.17
CA HIS A 152 1.50 -9.21 -0.87
C HIS A 152 0.48 -10.30 -0.55
N PRO A 153 -0.77 -10.20 -1.05
CA PRO A 153 -1.83 -11.13 -0.67
C PRO A 153 -1.56 -12.56 -1.13
N LYS A 154 -0.78 -12.74 -2.21
CA LYS A 154 -0.45 -14.06 -2.75
C LYS A 154 0.52 -14.83 -1.87
N GLU A 155 1.62 -14.17 -1.51
CA GLU A 155 2.68 -14.73 -0.68
C GLU A 155 2.31 -14.68 0.81
N MET A 156 1.25 -13.98 1.17
CA MET A 156 0.86 -13.69 2.55
C MET A 156 2.01 -13.02 3.32
N THR A 157 2.66 -12.05 2.67
CA THR A 157 3.74 -11.27 3.29
C THR A 157 3.41 -9.78 3.34
N VAL A 158 3.99 -9.08 4.31
CA VAL A 158 3.89 -7.62 4.42
C VAL A 158 5.28 -7.03 4.55
N GLU A 159 5.57 -6.06 3.68
CA GLU A 159 6.82 -5.31 3.68
C GLU A 159 6.59 -3.86 4.09
N VAL A 160 7.58 -3.28 4.77
CA VAL A 160 7.57 -1.87 5.17
C VAL A 160 8.72 -1.18 4.45
N ASP A 161 8.44 -0.08 3.75
CA ASP A 161 9.47 0.70 3.05
C ASP A 161 10.31 1.50 4.05
N GLU A 162 11.49 0.97 4.38
CA GLU A 162 12.44 1.60 5.31
C GLU A 162 12.85 3.01 4.88
N LYS A 163 12.89 3.30 3.57
CA LYS A 163 13.25 4.65 3.08
C LYS A 163 12.18 5.67 3.47
N GLN A 164 10.90 5.27 3.43
CA GLN A 164 9.80 6.14 3.87
C GLN A 164 9.80 6.30 5.38
N VAL A 165 10.20 5.27 6.15
CA VAL A 165 10.37 5.39 7.61
C VAL A 165 11.47 6.40 7.95
N LEU A 166 12.62 6.36 7.26
CA LEU A 166 13.69 7.35 7.44
C LEU A 166 13.24 8.76 7.03
N LYS A 167 12.45 8.87 5.95
CA LYS A 167 11.85 10.15 5.53
C LYS A 167 10.89 10.69 6.60
N LEU A 168 10.11 9.84 7.26
CA LEU A 168 9.25 10.24 8.36
C LEU A 168 10.05 10.84 9.52
N ILE A 169 11.18 10.21 9.88
CA ILE A 169 12.11 10.71 10.89
C ILE A 169 12.68 12.08 10.48
N HIS A 170 13.01 12.26 9.20
CA HIS A 170 13.49 13.54 8.67
C HIS A 170 12.47 14.67 8.81
N LEU A 171 11.23 14.42 8.37
CA LEU A 171 10.15 15.41 8.44
C LEU A 171 9.82 15.81 9.89
N TRP A 172 9.99 14.88 10.84
CA TRP A 172 9.82 15.14 12.26
C TRP A 172 11.00 15.90 12.88
N HIS A 173 12.23 15.39 12.75
CA HIS A 173 13.37 15.91 13.49
C HIS A 173 13.91 17.21 12.88
N LYS A 174 14.08 17.24 11.56
CA LYS A 174 14.70 18.36 10.85
C LYS A 174 13.68 19.42 10.52
N ASP A 175 12.65 19.04 9.77
CA ASP A 175 11.69 20.01 9.25
C ASP A 175 10.65 20.40 10.30
N LYS A 176 10.56 19.66 11.42
CA LYS A 176 9.64 19.89 12.54
C LYS A 176 8.18 20.03 12.08
N ILE A 177 7.83 19.33 11.00
CA ILE A 177 6.50 19.35 10.39
C ILE A 177 5.49 18.60 11.27
N PHE A 178 5.96 17.59 12.01
CA PHE A 178 5.17 16.77 12.92
C PHE A 178 5.59 17.02 14.37
N SER A 179 4.62 16.96 15.28
CA SER A 179 4.89 16.98 16.72
C SER A 179 5.33 15.61 17.22
N HIS A 180 6.07 15.60 18.33
CA HIS A 180 6.45 14.37 19.05
C HIS A 180 5.22 13.49 19.38
N ASN A 181 4.15 14.10 19.90
CA ASN A 181 2.93 13.38 20.26
C ASN A 181 2.26 12.70 19.06
N GLN A 182 2.24 13.37 17.89
CA GLN A 182 1.71 12.76 16.67
C GLN A 182 2.53 11.54 16.25
N LEU A 183 3.86 11.64 16.29
CA LEU A 183 4.74 10.53 15.91
C LEU A 183 4.54 9.32 16.82
N SER A 184 4.43 9.53 18.14
CA SER A 184 4.15 8.45 19.09
C SER A 184 2.81 7.75 18.84
N LEU A 185 1.74 8.52 18.58
CA LEU A 185 0.41 7.97 18.29
C LEU A 185 0.41 7.18 16.99
N ILE A 186 1.05 7.70 15.95
CA ILE A 186 1.16 7.03 14.65
C ILE A 186 1.98 5.76 14.77
N ASN A 187 3.10 5.81 15.48
CA ASN A 187 3.91 4.62 15.72
C ASN A 187 3.12 3.54 16.46
N TYR A 188 2.29 3.92 17.43
CA TYR A 188 1.39 2.99 18.10
C TYR A 188 0.39 2.36 17.12
N ASP A 189 -0.31 3.18 16.33
CA ASP A 189 -1.32 2.70 15.36
C ASP A 189 -0.71 1.81 14.27
N LEU A 190 0.46 2.18 13.73
CA LEU A 190 1.19 1.36 12.75
C LEU A 190 1.61 0.02 13.34
N ASN A 191 2.07 -0.01 14.59
CA ASN A 191 2.39 -1.27 15.26
C ASN A 191 1.15 -2.14 15.51
N GLN A 192 0.00 -1.54 15.81
CA GLN A 192 -1.27 -2.27 15.89
C GLN A 192 -1.65 -2.89 14.54
N LEU A 193 -1.44 -2.18 13.43
CA LEU A 193 -1.64 -2.73 12.08
C LEU A 193 -0.70 -3.90 11.80
N LEU A 194 0.59 -3.77 12.11
CA LEU A 194 1.57 -4.85 11.90
C LEU A 194 1.25 -6.08 12.75
N ALA A 195 0.82 -5.90 13.99
CA ALA A 195 0.36 -6.99 14.84
C ALA A 195 -0.90 -7.66 14.27
N TRP A 196 -1.85 -6.86 13.77
CA TRP A 196 -3.07 -7.36 13.13
C TRP A 196 -2.80 -8.14 11.86
N PHE A 197 -1.84 -7.72 11.02
CA PHE A 197 -1.43 -8.51 9.86
C PHE A 197 -0.92 -9.90 10.26
N LYS A 198 -0.15 -9.99 11.35
CA LYS A 198 0.29 -11.29 11.91
C LYS A 198 -0.91 -12.13 12.37
N GLU A 199 -1.93 -11.52 12.98
CA GLU A 199 -3.16 -12.22 13.38
C GLU A 199 -3.99 -12.71 12.18
N LEU A 200 -4.01 -11.96 11.07
CA LEU A 200 -4.61 -12.38 9.80
C LEU A 200 -3.81 -13.47 9.06
N GLY A 201 -2.65 -13.86 9.58
CA GLY A 201 -1.80 -14.91 9.03
C GLY A 201 -0.71 -14.43 8.07
N PHE A 202 -0.48 -13.12 7.96
CA PHE A 202 0.64 -12.59 7.16
C PHE A 202 1.97 -12.71 7.90
N GLU A 203 3.02 -13.03 7.16
CA GLU A 203 4.39 -12.87 7.61
C GLU A 203 4.85 -11.42 7.39
N VAL A 204 5.00 -10.68 8.48
CA VAL A 204 5.54 -9.31 8.42
C VAL A 204 7.06 -9.38 8.36
N ALA A 205 7.63 -8.90 7.25
CA ALA A 205 9.07 -8.80 7.09
C ALA A 205 9.64 -7.93 8.23
N PRO A 206 10.76 -8.34 8.85
CA PRO A 206 11.28 -7.62 9.98
C PRO A 206 11.71 -6.23 9.52
N SER A 207 11.10 -5.21 10.10
CA SER A 207 11.19 -3.82 9.63
C SER A 207 11.58 -2.87 10.75
N LEU A 208 11.82 -1.61 10.38
CA LEU A 208 12.12 -0.53 11.32
C LEU A 208 10.94 -0.12 12.21
N LEU A 209 9.72 -0.43 11.79
CA LEU A 209 8.52 -0.11 12.55
C LEU A 209 8.11 -1.22 13.51
N ASP A 210 8.49 -2.47 13.24
CA ASP A 210 8.07 -3.63 14.02
C ASP A 210 8.66 -3.62 15.44
N ASN A 211 7.79 -3.50 16.44
CA ASN A 211 8.17 -3.52 17.85
C ASN A 211 7.97 -4.89 18.51
N THR A 212 7.60 -5.97 17.80
CA THR A 212 7.36 -7.27 18.46
C THR A 212 8.62 -7.90 19.05
N HIS A 213 9.79 -7.48 18.59
CA HIS A 213 11.10 -7.94 19.05
C HIS A 213 11.92 -6.81 19.65
N ALA A 214 12.96 -7.17 20.40
CA ALA A 214 13.96 -6.19 20.80
C ALA A 214 14.66 -5.64 19.55
N LEU A 215 14.82 -4.33 19.49
CA LEU A 215 15.60 -3.66 18.44
C LEU A 215 17.07 -4.01 18.66
N LYS A 216 17.59 -4.93 17.85
CA LYS A 216 19.02 -5.23 17.69
C LYS A 216 19.34 -5.14 16.22
N ARG A 217 19.54 -3.90 15.74
CA ARG A 217 19.58 -3.62 14.30
C ARG A 217 20.78 -2.81 13.92
N GLU A 218 21.28 -3.18 12.76
CA GLU A 218 22.36 -2.49 12.09
C GLU A 218 21.82 -1.65 10.96
N PHE A 219 22.29 -0.42 10.88
CA PHE A 219 21.92 0.59 9.92
C PHE A 219 23.18 1.05 9.22
N SER A 220 23.18 1.08 7.91
CA SER A 220 24.24 1.73 7.14
C SER A 220 23.67 2.99 6.53
N SER A 221 24.15 4.13 7.01
CA SER A 221 23.89 5.43 6.42
C SER A 221 24.98 5.71 5.38
N GLU A 222 24.59 6.25 4.22
CA GLU A 222 25.55 6.73 3.21
C GLU A 222 26.27 8.02 3.65
N LEU A 223 25.87 8.57 4.80
CA LEU A 223 26.42 9.78 5.36
C LEU A 223 27.73 9.47 6.08
N SER A 224 28.72 10.35 5.97
CA SER A 224 29.90 10.33 6.83
C SER A 224 29.56 10.92 8.21
N VAL A 225 30.12 10.36 9.28
CA VAL A 225 30.01 10.94 10.63
C VAL A 225 30.68 12.31 10.63
N ASP A 226 29.92 13.38 10.86
CA ASP A 226 30.47 14.72 11.06
C ASP A 226 30.99 14.83 12.49
N THR A 227 32.20 15.39 12.67
CA THR A 227 32.77 15.63 14.01
C THR A 227 31.85 16.52 14.84
N LYS A 228 31.13 17.46 14.23
CA LYS A 228 30.15 18.28 14.95
C LYS A 228 29.02 17.46 15.57
N VAL A 229 28.55 16.42 14.86
CA VAL A 229 27.49 15.55 15.37
C VAL A 229 27.99 14.72 16.55
N LEU A 230 29.23 14.23 16.49
CA LEU A 230 29.84 13.53 17.63
C LEU A 230 30.07 14.45 18.82
N ASP A 231 30.50 15.69 18.58
CA ASP A 231 30.69 16.69 19.64
C ASP A 231 29.36 17.03 20.33
N ASP A 232 28.29 17.24 19.55
CA ASP A 232 26.95 17.50 20.09
C ASP A 232 26.43 16.33 20.93
N ILE A 233 26.62 15.09 20.46
CA ILE A 233 26.27 13.87 21.22
C ILE A 233 27.08 13.83 22.52
N PHE A 234 28.39 14.04 22.46
CA PHE A 234 29.26 14.03 23.62
C PHE A 234 28.82 15.06 24.68
N ILE A 235 28.54 16.30 24.27
CA ILE A 235 28.05 17.36 25.16
C ILE A 235 26.76 16.91 25.85
N ILE A 236 25.79 16.38 25.11
CA ILE A 236 24.50 15.94 25.67
C ILE A 236 24.68 14.78 26.65
N THR A 237 25.55 13.81 26.33
CA THR A 237 25.86 12.70 27.24
C THR A 237 26.58 13.17 28.50
N MET A 238 27.42 14.20 28.41
CA MET A 238 28.10 14.78 29.58
C MET A 238 27.14 15.56 30.50
N GLU A 239 26.09 16.15 29.95
CA GLU A 239 25.07 16.88 30.72
C GLU A 239 24.06 15.96 31.43
N SER A 240 24.03 14.67 31.09
CA SER A 240 23.08 13.69 31.61
C SER A 240 23.79 12.57 32.38
N THR A 241 23.43 12.34 33.64
CA THR A 241 23.96 11.22 34.42
C THR A 241 23.50 9.85 33.95
N ASP A 242 22.47 9.82 33.09
CA ASP A 242 21.84 8.59 32.62
C ASP A 242 22.49 8.03 31.35
N TYR A 243 23.41 8.77 30.73
CA TYR A 243 24.06 8.43 29.47
C TYR A 243 25.58 8.45 29.64
N ASP A 244 26.27 7.71 28.78
CA ASP A 244 27.73 7.71 28.71
C ASP A 244 28.19 7.63 27.26
N PHE A 245 29.33 8.24 26.96
CA PHE A 245 29.91 8.27 25.62
C PHE A 245 31.37 7.83 25.67
N GLU A 246 31.64 6.68 25.07
CA GLU A 246 32.96 6.07 25.05
C GLU A 246 33.50 6.04 23.62
N LYS A 247 34.69 6.61 23.42
CA LYS A 247 35.47 6.39 22.20
C LYS A 247 36.25 5.07 22.37
N ILE A 248 35.91 4.06 21.57
CA ILE A 248 36.55 2.73 21.62
C ILE A 248 37.81 2.74 20.77
N ASP A 249 37.71 3.23 19.54
CA ASP A 249 38.85 3.48 18.65
C ASP A 249 38.61 4.72 17.78
N ASP A 250 39.49 5.00 16.81
CA ASP A 250 39.39 6.19 15.96
C ASP A 250 38.16 6.19 15.04
N THR A 251 37.60 5.02 14.79
CA THR A 251 36.47 4.76 13.90
C THR A 251 35.23 4.23 14.62
N HIS A 252 35.32 3.88 15.90
CA HIS A 252 34.25 3.27 16.70
C HIS A 252 33.98 4.07 17.98
N TYR A 253 32.74 4.53 18.11
CA TYR A 253 32.22 5.21 19.28
C TYR A 253 31.03 4.43 19.82
N GLN A 254 30.86 4.39 21.13
CA GLN A 254 29.72 3.77 21.79
C GLN A 254 29.00 4.78 22.66
N VAL A 255 27.68 4.87 22.48
CA VAL A 255 26.78 5.64 23.34
C VAL A 255 26.02 4.65 24.21
N LYS A 256 26.24 4.70 25.52
CA LYS A 256 25.42 3.97 26.49
C LYS A 256 24.27 4.87 26.90
N LEU A 257 23.06 4.34 26.76
CA LEU A 257 21.82 5.02 27.09
C LEU A 257 21.25 4.45 28.38
N ASN A 258 20.20 5.10 28.87
CA ASN A 258 19.50 4.59 30.04
C ASN A 258 18.95 3.16 29.82
N GLN A 259 18.86 2.42 30.91
CA GLN A 259 18.31 1.05 30.93
C GLN A 259 19.12 0.08 30.05
N GLU A 260 20.45 0.24 30.04
CA GLU A 260 21.41 -0.67 29.39
C GLU A 260 21.23 -0.77 27.86
N GLN A 261 20.64 0.24 27.24
CA GLN A 261 20.55 0.33 25.78
C GLN A 261 21.87 0.90 25.24
N THR A 262 22.31 0.47 24.06
CA THR A 262 23.56 0.94 23.47
C THR A 262 23.39 1.31 22.00
N VAL A 263 24.20 2.27 21.55
CA VAL A 263 24.37 2.61 20.15
C VAL A 263 25.84 2.62 19.82
N ASP A 264 26.26 1.68 18.98
CA ASP A 264 27.60 1.65 18.42
C ASP A 264 27.62 2.40 17.09
N ILE A 265 28.57 3.31 16.95
CA ILE A 265 28.75 4.20 15.80
C ILE A 265 30.10 3.86 15.17
N PHE A 266 30.05 3.29 13.97
CA PHE A 266 31.22 2.96 13.16
C PHE A 266 31.32 3.95 12.01
N SER A 267 32.49 4.56 11.85
CA SER A 267 32.84 5.46 10.76
C SER A 267 33.83 4.78 9.84
N GLU A 268 33.32 4.07 8.83
CA GLU A 268 34.14 3.32 7.87
C GLU A 268 33.94 3.86 6.45
N ASN A 269 35.03 4.13 5.73
CA ASN A 269 35.01 4.49 4.30
C ASN A 269 34.09 5.67 3.93
N GLY A 270 33.95 6.65 4.83
CA GLY A 270 33.06 7.81 4.62
C GLY A 270 31.57 7.50 4.79
N LYS A 271 31.23 6.33 5.36
CA LYS A 271 29.87 5.94 5.73
C LYS A 271 29.76 5.74 7.25
N THR A 272 28.58 6.03 7.78
CA THR A 272 28.22 5.80 9.17
C THR A 272 27.42 4.51 9.24
N ARG A 273 27.95 3.54 9.98
CA ARG A 273 27.25 2.32 10.32
C ARG A 273 26.87 2.39 11.80
N LEU A 274 25.58 2.25 12.10
CA LEU A 274 25.05 2.29 13.45
C LEU A 274 24.54 0.93 13.83
N PHE A 275 24.88 0.46 15.02
CA PHE A 275 24.25 -0.70 15.62
C PHE A 275 23.49 -0.25 16.86
N ILE A 276 22.17 -0.44 16.86
CA ILE A 276 21.29 -0.07 17.98
C ILE A 276 20.87 -1.35 18.69
N ASP A 277 21.17 -1.42 19.99
CA ASP A 277 20.70 -2.46 20.90
C ASP A 277 19.79 -1.84 21.96
N SER A 278 18.50 -2.10 21.85
CA SER A 278 17.48 -1.75 22.85
C SER A 278 17.44 -2.72 24.04
N ASN A 279 18.46 -3.56 24.19
CA ASN A 279 18.57 -4.64 25.15
C ASN A 279 17.42 -5.65 24.99
N ASN A 280 16.52 -5.74 25.97
CA ASN A 280 15.35 -6.62 25.94
C ASN A 280 14.04 -5.87 25.60
N ARG A 281 14.12 -4.59 25.22
CA ARG A 281 12.94 -3.75 25.05
C ARG A 281 12.38 -3.83 23.64
N ARG A 282 11.09 -4.12 23.58
CA ARG A 282 10.27 -4.09 22.37
C ARG A 282 10.07 -2.66 21.89
N ARG A 283 10.87 -2.20 20.93
CA ARG A 283 10.85 -0.83 20.41
C ARG A 283 11.03 -0.81 18.90
N SER A 284 10.22 0.01 18.23
CA SER A 284 10.45 0.42 16.84
C SER A 284 11.59 1.45 16.77
N ILE A 285 12.17 1.63 15.59
CA ILE A 285 13.15 2.71 15.34
C ILE A 285 12.56 4.09 15.62
N LEU A 286 11.26 4.29 15.33
CA LEU A 286 10.59 5.58 15.54
C LEU A 286 10.55 5.89 17.03
N ASP A 287 10.04 4.98 17.85
CA ASP A 287 10.07 5.11 19.31
C ASP A 287 11.49 5.34 19.85
N PHE A 288 12.49 4.63 19.33
CA PHE A 288 13.88 4.82 19.74
C PHE A 288 14.36 6.25 19.51
N PHE A 289 14.28 6.75 18.28
CA PHE A 289 14.71 8.11 17.95
C PHE A 289 13.83 9.19 18.56
N THR A 290 12.56 8.90 18.80
CA THR A 290 11.63 9.76 19.53
C THR A 290 12.10 9.99 20.97
N ASN A 291 12.68 8.96 21.61
CA ASN A 291 13.24 9.05 22.96
C ASN A 291 14.68 9.58 23.01
N TYR A 292 15.46 9.39 21.93
CA TYR A 292 16.85 9.87 21.82
C TYR A 292 17.02 10.75 20.57
N PRO A 293 16.37 11.94 20.52
CA PRO A 293 16.38 12.79 19.33
C PRO A 293 17.79 13.25 18.94
N PHE A 294 18.69 13.40 19.92
CA PHE A 294 20.08 13.79 19.68
C PHE A 294 20.90 12.79 18.84
N LEU A 295 20.41 11.55 18.67
CA LEU A 295 21.02 10.54 17.81
C LEU A 295 20.51 10.57 16.37
N VAL A 296 19.40 11.28 16.08
CA VAL A 296 18.84 11.36 14.73
C VAL A 296 19.79 11.95 13.68
N PRO A 297 20.64 12.95 14.00
CA PRO A 297 21.61 13.48 13.03
C PRO A 297 22.57 12.42 12.43
N LEU A 298 22.73 11.26 13.08
CA LEU A 298 23.56 10.15 12.58
C LEU A 298 22.93 9.42 11.38
N ILE A 299 21.59 9.39 11.30
CA ILE A 299 20.85 8.71 10.22
C ILE A 299 20.25 9.69 9.21
N VAL A 300 20.07 10.95 9.59
CA VAL A 300 19.35 11.94 8.80
C VAL A 300 20.09 13.28 8.87
N ARG A 301 20.49 13.85 7.72
CA ARG A 301 21.19 15.14 7.67
C ARG A 301 20.27 16.36 7.85
N ASN A 302 20.81 17.35 8.57
CA ASN A 302 20.36 18.76 8.57
C ASN A 302 20.51 19.45 7.21
#